data_AF-A0A3D2SMC5-F1
#
_entry.id   AF-A0A3D2SMC5-F1
#
_cell.length_a   1.000
_cell.length_b   1.000
_cell.length_c   1.000
_cell.angle_alpha   90.00
_cell.angle_beta   90.00
_cell.angle_gamma   90.00
#
_symmetry.space_group_name_H-M   'P 1'
#
loop_
_entity.id
_entity.type
_entity.pdbx_description
1 polymer ?
#
loop_
_entity_poly.entity_id
_entity_poly.type
_entity_poly.pdbx_seq_one_letter_code
_entity_poly.pdbx_strand_id
1 'polypeptide(L)' 'MKLALFDLDHTLLNTDSDHSWGEFLVNEGLVDPVHHRQMNDQFYEDYKAGQLDPIAYNEFVFQFLT' A
#
# COMPACT_ATOMS: atom_id res chain seq x y z
N MET A 1 -27.57 20.99 -3.67
CA MET A 1 -27.03 19.64 -3.43
C MET A 1 -26.07 19.70 -2.25
N LYS A 2 -26.03 18.68 -1.39
CA LYS A 2 -25.00 18.54 -0.35
C LYS A 2 -24.01 17.45 -0.81
N LEU A 3 -22.72 17.79 -0.84
CA LEU A 3 -21.62 16.88 -1.12
C LEU A 3 -20.90 16.59 0.18
N ALA A 4 -20.55 15.33 0.42
CA ALA A 4 -19.67 14.90 1.50
C ALA A 4 -18.58 14.02 0.90
N LEU A 5 -17.34 14.26 1.29
CA LEU A 5 -16.17 13.49 0.90
C LEU A 5 -15.60 12.86 2.17
N PHE A 6 -15.33 11.56 2.10
CA PHE A 6 -14.67 10.82 3.17
C PHE A 6 -13.46 10.14 2.57
N ASP A 7 -12.34 10.31 3.25
CA ASP A 7 -11.16 9.50 3.04
C ASP A 7 -11.37 8.10 3.64
N LEU A 8 -10.53 7.14 3.29
CA LEU A 8 -10.68 5.75 3.71
C LEU A 8 -9.88 5.47 4.99
N ASP A 9 -8.56 5.42 4.86
CA ASP A 9 -7.66 5.02 5.93
C ASP A 9 -7.54 6.11 6.99
N HIS A 10 -7.46 5.67 8.24
CA HIS A 10 -7.54 6.53 9.43
C HIS A 10 -8.77 7.48 9.48
N THR A 11 -9.76 7.29 8.61
CA THR A 11 -11.00 8.09 8.55
C THR A 11 -12.24 7.22 8.71
N LEU A 12 -12.50 6.32 7.76
CA LEU A 12 -13.58 5.32 7.85
C LEU A 12 -13.07 4.01 8.43
N LEU A 13 -11.81 3.67 8.17
CA LEU A 13 -11.12 2.53 8.74
C LEU A 13 -10.11 3.01 9.79
N ASN A 14 -10.05 2.33 10.94
CA ASN A 14 -9.05 2.63 11.97
C ASN A 14 -7.76 1.82 11.75
N THR A 15 -7.31 1.76 10.49
CA THR A 15 -6.08 1.08 10.06
C THR A 15 -5.61 1.69 8.73
N ASP A 16 -4.40 1.33 8.34
CA ASP A 16 -3.83 1.53 7.01
C ASP A 16 -4.14 0.29 6.18
N SER A 17 -5.00 0.43 5.15
CA SER A 17 -5.48 -0.69 4.35
C SER A 17 -4.41 -1.23 3.41
N ASP A 18 -3.53 -0.38 2.88
CA ASP A 18 -2.43 -0.76 1.99
C ASP A 18 -1.39 -1.61 2.75
N HIS A 19 -1.00 -1.18 3.96
CA HIS A 19 -0.12 -1.97 4.81
C HIS A 19 -0.76 -3.30 5.24
N SER A 20 -2.04 -3.26 5.65
CA SER A 20 -2.78 -4.45 6.07
C SER A 20 -2.90 -5.48 4.94
N TRP A 21 -3.07 -5.01 3.70
CA TRP A 21 -3.12 -5.85 2.52
C TRP A 21 -1.78 -6.55 2.26
N GLY A 22 -0.67 -5.81 2.34
CA GLY A 22 0.67 -6.38 2.20
C GLY A 22 0.96 -7.51 3.20
N GLU A 23 0.61 -7.31 4.47
CA GLU A 23 0.79 -8.34 5.51
C GLU A 23 -0.11 -9.56 5.28
N PHE A 24 -1.32 -9.38 4.75
CA PHE A 24 -2.17 -10.49 4.33
C PHE A 24 -1.50 -11.33 3.23
N LEU A 25 -0.98 -10.69 2.17
CA LEU A 25 -0.29 -11.38 1.08
C LEU A 25 0.93 -12.18 1.58
N VAL A 26 1.68 -11.61 2.51
CA VAL A 26 2.81 -12.29 3.17
C VAL A 26 2.35 -13.52 3.94
N ASN A 27 1.28 -13.38 4.75
CA ASN A 27 0.76 -14.47 5.58
C ASN A 27 0.21 -15.63 4.74
N GLU A 28 -0.40 -15.34 3.59
CA GLU A 28 -0.89 -16.35 2.65
C GLU A 28 0.23 -16.94 1.76
N GLY A 29 1.46 -16.44 1.87
CA GLY A 29 2.60 -16.91 1.06
C GLY A 29 2.48 -16.53 -0.42
N LEU A 30 1.74 -15.48 -0.75
CA LEU A 30 1.53 -15.01 -2.12
C LEU A 30 2.67 -14.11 -2.62
N VAL A 31 3.50 -13.61 -1.71
CA VAL A 31 4.65 -12.75 -2.01
C VAL A 31 5.86 -13.13 -1.14
N ASP A 32 7.07 -12.80 -1.59
CA ASP A 32 8.26 -12.94 -0.76
C ASP A 32 8.25 -11.88 0.37
N PRO A 33 8.30 -12.28 1.65
CA PRO A 33 8.14 -11.34 2.77
C PRO A 33 9.26 -10.33 2.89
N VAL A 34 10.50 -10.70 2.53
CA VAL A 34 11.66 -9.83 2.66
C VAL A 34 11.61 -8.77 1.57
N HIS A 35 11.43 -9.18 0.33
CA HIS A 35 11.31 -8.30 -0.82
C HIS A 35 10.11 -7.36 -0.68
N HIS A 36 8.94 -7.90 -0.31
CA HIS A 36 7.73 -7.11 -0.19
C HIS A 36 7.86 -6.00 0.86
N ARG A 37 8.43 -6.30 2.04
CA ARG A 37 8.68 -5.30 3.08
C ARG A 37 9.70 -4.26 2.65
N GLN A 38 10.81 -4.68 2.03
CA GLN A 38 11.83 -3.74 1.53
C GLN A 38 11.28 -2.75 0.51
N MET A 39 10.47 -3.24 -0.44
CA MET A 39 9.83 -2.38 -1.44
C MET A 39 8.82 -1.42 -0.80
N ASN A 40 7.98 -1.91 0.13
CA ASN A 40 7.03 -1.05 0.85
C ASN A 40 7.74 0.03 1.66
N ASP A 41 8.83 -0.31 2.37
CA ASP A 41 9.62 0.65 3.13
C ASP A 41 10.21 1.73 2.20
N GLN A 42 10.74 1.33 1.04
CA GLN A 42 11.26 2.27 0.04
C GLN A 42 10.17 3.21 -0.48
N PHE A 43 9.02 2.67 -0.90
CA PHE A 43 7.90 3.49 -1.36
C PHE A 43 7.37 4.43 -0.26
N TYR A 44 7.39 4.00 1.00
CA TYR A 44 7.02 4.85 2.12
C TYR A 44 8.01 6.00 2.34
N GLU A 45 9.32 5.76 2.22
CA GLU A 45 10.32 6.83 2.24
C GLU A 45 10.16 7.79 1.06
N ASP A 46 9.90 7.28 -0.15
CA ASP A 46 9.68 8.10 -1.34
C ASP A 46 8.41 8.96 -1.19
N TYR A 47 7.35 8.41 -0.58
CA TYR A 47 6.14 9.16 -0.24
C TYR A 47 6.43 10.30 0.73
N LYS A 48 7.15 10.03 1.83
CA LYS A 48 7.55 11.05 2.80
C LYS A 48 8.42 12.14 2.17
N ALA A 49 9.24 11.79 1.19
CA ALA A 49 10.06 12.72 0.43
C ALA A 49 9.29 13.52 -0.65
N GLY A 50 8.03 13.15 -0.93
CA GLY A 50 7.24 13.72 -2.02
C GLY A 50 7.73 13.31 -3.42
N GLN A 51 8.41 12.18 -3.51
CA GLN A 51 9.05 11.65 -4.73
C GLN A 51 8.47 10.30 -5.20
N LEU A 52 7.44 9.80 -4.52
CA LEU A 52 6.77 8.55 -4.88
C LEU A 52 6.33 8.56 -6.35
N ASP A 53 6.79 7.56 -7.11
CA ASP A 53 6.21 7.25 -8.41
C ASP A 53 4.92 6.42 -8.19
N PRO A 54 3.73 7.00 -8.45
CA PRO A 54 2.48 6.31 -8.20
C PRO A 54 2.25 5.13 -9.16
N ILE A 55 2.85 5.14 -10.35
CA ILE A 55 2.71 4.05 -11.32
C ILE A 55 3.52 2.85 -10.84
N ALA A 56 4.80 3.08 -10.51
CA ALA A 56 5.67 2.01 -10.00
C ALA A 56 5.14 1.38 -8.70
N TYR A 57 4.58 2.21 -7.81
CA TYR A 57 3.94 1.71 -6.59
C TYR A 57 2.74 0.79 -6.90
N ASN A 58 1.82 1.22 -7.77
CA ASN A 58 0.67 0.40 -8.13
C ASN A 58 1.08 -0.89 -8.84
N GLU A 59 2.06 -0.85 -9.75
CA GLU A 59 2.59 -2.05 -10.41
C GLU A 59 3.14 -3.06 -9.40
N PHE A 60 3.87 -2.58 -8.38
CA PHE A 60 4.34 -3.43 -7.28
C PHE A 60 3.18 -4.04 -6.49
N VAL A 61 2.19 -3.23 -6.09
CA VAL A 61 1.02 -3.69 -5.33
C VAL A 61 0.23 -4.78 -6.08
N PHE A 62 0.15 -4.69 -7.41
CA PHE A 62 -0.55 -5.67 -8.25
C PHE A 62 0.32 -6.84 -8.74
N GLN A 63 1.63 -6.84 -8.47
CA GLN A 63 2.58 -7.83 -9.00
C GLN A 63 2.22 -9.27 -8.61
N PHE A 64 1.58 -9.50 -7.45
CA PHE A 64 1.18 -10.84 -7.00
C PHE A 64 0.09 -11.48 -7.87
N LEU A 65 -0.55 -10.72 -8.78
CA LEU A 65 -1.58 -11.22 -9.70
C LEU A 65 -1.02 -11.83 -10.99
N THR A 66 0.29 -11.73 -11.23
CA THR A 66 0.97 -12.22 -12.44
C THR A 66 1.84 -13.42 -12.17
#